data_AF-A0A1L9NW27-F1
#
_entry.id   AF-A0A1L9NW27-F1
#
_cell.length_a   1.000
_cell.length_b   1.000
_cell.length_c   1.000
_cell.angle_alpha   90.00
_cell.angle_beta   90.00
_cell.angle_gamma   90.00
#
_symmetry.space_group_name_H-M   'P 1'
#
loop_
_entity.id
_entity.type
_entity.pdbx_description
1 polymer ?
#
loop_
_entity_poly.entity_id
_entity_poly.type
_entity_poly.pdbx_seq_one_letter_code
_entity_poly.pdbx_strand_id
1 'polypeptide(L)'
;MTHTPPRVSVQDLSELEISAKAQLVRAIAALNRMTVKVDAGTVGPKSEATKVLGDIRDWLKIAHEMELRLEKYEQERGGRECANGSALDLAEARTTIGGRLDRLRRQGCPRCLPK
;
A
#
# COMPACT_ATOMS: atom_id res chain seq x y z
N MET A 1 25.51 -7.70 16.21
CA MET A 1 24.09 -7.55 16.54
C MET A 1 23.36 -7.12 15.28
N THR A 2 22.74 -8.07 14.57
CA THR A 2 21.96 -7.78 13.35
C THR A 2 20.55 -7.44 13.75
N HIS A 3 20.21 -6.16 13.72
CA HIS A 3 18.86 -5.66 13.99
C HIS A 3 17.99 -5.98 12.77
N THR A 4 17.30 -7.12 12.79
CA THR A 4 16.29 -7.45 11.79
C THR A 4 15.14 -6.46 11.93
N PRO A 5 14.83 -5.63 10.91
CA PRO A 5 13.72 -4.70 11.00
C PRO A 5 12.41 -5.48 11.08
N PRO A 6 11.44 -5.05 11.92
CA PRO A 6 10.15 -5.72 12.02
C PRO A 6 9.44 -5.66 10.66
N ARG A 7 9.09 -6.82 10.11
CA ARG A 7 8.19 -6.90 8.95
C ARG A 7 6.81 -6.48 9.41
N VAL A 8 6.44 -5.22 9.16
CA VAL A 8 5.07 -4.74 9.33
C VAL A 8 4.18 -5.56 8.37
N SER A 9 3.13 -6.19 8.91
CA SER A 9 2.24 -7.02 8.11
C SER A 9 1.33 -6.15 7.24
N VAL A 10 0.80 -6.70 6.14
CA VAL A 10 -0.15 -5.99 5.28
C VAL A 10 -1.44 -5.62 6.04
N GLN A 11 -1.82 -6.44 7.04
CA GLN A 11 -2.95 -6.19 7.92
C GLN A 11 -2.70 -4.97 8.82
N ASP A 12 -1.53 -4.86 9.45
CA ASP A 12 -1.17 -3.71 10.29
C ASP A 12 -1.18 -2.39 9.50
N LEU A 13 -0.76 -2.43 8.23
CA LEU A 13 -0.81 -1.27 7.34
C LEU A 13 -2.25 -0.86 7.02
N SER A 14 -3.13 -1.83 6.76
CA SER A 14 -4.55 -1.56 6.48
C SER A 14 -5.30 -1.00 7.69
N GLU A 15 -5.01 -1.50 8.90
CA GLU A 15 -5.59 -0.99 10.14
C GLU A 15 -5.11 0.44 10.43
N LEU A 16 -3.83 0.71 10.18
CA LEU A 16 -3.26 2.04 10.32
C LEU A 16 -3.89 3.04 9.34
N GLU A 17 -4.14 2.62 8.10
CA GLU A 17 -4.79 3.46 7.08
C GLU A 17 -6.23 3.81 7.49
N ILE A 18 -7.00 2.83 7.96
CA ILE A 18 -8.38 3.04 8.45
C ILE A 18 -8.38 4.00 9.64
N SER A 19 -7.44 3.82 10.57
CA SER A 19 -7.29 4.70 11.74
C SER A 19 -6.94 6.13 11.33
N ALA A 20 -6.00 6.31 10.40
CA ALA A 20 -5.60 7.62 9.88
C ALA A 20 -6.77 8.34 9.18
N LYS A 21 -7.51 7.63 8.32
CA LYS A 21 -8.71 8.18 7.66
C LYS A 21 -9.76 8.62 8.68
N ALA A 22 -10.00 7.82 9.71
CA ALA A 22 -10.95 8.17 10.78
C ALA A 22 -10.49 9.40 11.60
N GLN A 23 -9.18 9.59 11.80
CA GLN A 23 -8.65 10.80 12.44
C GLN A 23 -8.82 12.04 11.55
N LEU A 24 -8.57 11.93 10.25
CA LEU A 24 -8.78 13.03 9.30
C LEU A 24 -10.25 13.48 9.24
N VAL A 25 -11.18 12.53 9.18
CA VAL A 25 -12.63 12.85 9.19
C VAL A 25 -13.02 13.59 10.48
N ARG A 26 -12.47 13.17 11.64
CA ARG A 26 -12.69 13.86 12.91
C ARG A 26 -12.10 15.27 12.91
N ALA A 27 -10.90 15.45 12.36
CA ALA A 27 -10.26 16.75 12.25
C ALA A 27 -11.07 17.71 11.35
N ILE A 28 -11.57 17.24 10.20
CA ILE A 28 -12.44 18.01 9.30
C ILE A 28 -13.75 18.42 10.02
N ALA A 29 -14.37 17.52 10.77
CA ALA A 29 -15.58 17.83 11.52
C ALA A 29 -15.33 18.87 12.63
N ALA A 30 -14.21 18.78 13.34
CA ALA A 30 -13.79 19.75 14.35
C ALA A 30 -13.55 21.13 13.73
N LEU A 31 -12.89 21.17 12.57
CA LEU A 31 -12.68 22.35 11.75
C LEU A 31 -13.98 23.06 11.40
N ASN A 32 -14.94 22.34 10.82
CA ASN A 32 -16.22 22.91 10.43
C ASN A 32 -16.95 23.53 11.63
N ARG A 33 -16.91 22.87 12.79
CA ARG A 33 -17.50 23.41 14.04
C ARG A 33 -16.79 24.67 14.52
N MET A 34 -15.48 24.78 14.30
CA MET A 34 -14.72 25.98 14.66
C MET A 34 -14.99 27.13 13.70
N THR A 35 -15.01 26.89 12.39
CA THR A 35 -15.34 27.90 11.39
C THR A 35 -16.72 28.50 11.65
N VAL A 36 -17.73 27.66 11.92
CA VAL A 36 -19.08 28.12 12.30
C VAL A 36 -19.07 29.02 13.54
N LYS A 37 -18.24 28.72 14.55
CA LYS A 37 -18.12 29.57 15.73
C LYS A 37 -17.40 30.89 15.44
N VAL A 38 -16.37 30.87 14.58
CA VAL A 38 -15.65 32.09 14.16
C VAL A 38 -16.60 33.01 13.40
N ASP A 39 -17.36 32.46 12.45
CA ASP A 39 -18.32 33.20 11.63
C ASP A 39 -19.48 33.77 12.47
N ALA A 40 -19.89 33.05 13.51
CA ALA A 40 -20.87 33.52 14.48
C ALA A 40 -20.31 34.55 15.49
N GLY A 41 -19.07 35.04 15.30
CA GLY A 41 -18.42 36.02 16.17
C GLY A 41 -18.21 35.54 17.61
N THR A 42 -18.30 34.23 17.85
CA THR A 42 -18.38 33.61 19.18
C THR A 42 -17.07 32.99 19.64
N VAL A 43 -16.00 33.14 18.87
CA VAL A 43 -14.68 32.61 19.25
C VAL A 43 -13.93 33.64 20.06
N GLY A 44 -13.22 33.15 21.08
CA GLY A 44 -12.25 33.92 21.85
C GLY A 44 -11.17 34.57 20.97
N PRO A 45 -10.16 35.20 21.57
CA PRO A 45 -9.23 36.07 20.85
C PRO A 45 -8.67 35.40 19.58
N LYS A 46 -8.71 36.12 18.45
CA LYS A 46 -8.23 35.75 17.09
C LYS A 46 -6.93 34.92 17.07
N SER A 47 -6.08 35.10 18.08
CA SER A 47 -4.92 34.28 18.43
C SER A 47 -5.20 32.76 18.45
N GLU A 48 -6.24 32.30 19.14
CA GLU A 48 -6.53 30.88 19.30
C GLU A 48 -6.96 30.23 17.99
N ALA A 49 -7.78 30.92 17.19
CA ALA A 49 -8.17 30.45 15.86
C ALA A 49 -6.95 30.32 14.93
N THR A 50 -6.03 31.28 15.00
CA THR A 50 -4.81 31.27 14.17
C THR A 50 -3.87 30.13 14.58
N LYS A 51 -3.77 29.84 15.88
CA LYS A 51 -2.98 28.71 16.40
C LYS A 51 -3.52 27.37 15.90
N VAL A 52 -4.84 27.16 16.00
CA VAL A 52 -5.47 25.91 15.56
C VAL A 52 -5.36 25.73 14.04
N LEU A 53 -5.52 26.80 13.25
CA LEU A 53 -5.26 26.74 11.81
C LEU A 53 -3.79 26.40 11.50
N GLY A 54 -2.85 26.86 12.32
CA GLY A 54 -1.45 26.47 12.26
C GLY A 54 -1.23 24.97 12.49
N ASP A 55 -1.78 24.45 13.59
CA ASP A 55 -1.67 23.03 13.97
C ASP A 55 -2.26 22.12 12.87
N ILE A 56 -3.35 22.53 12.25
CA ILE A 56 -4.02 21.80 11.16
C ILE A 56 -3.17 21.79 9.89
N ARG A 57 -2.59 22.95 9.52
CA ARG A 57 -1.68 23.02 8.38
C ARG A 57 -0.50 22.07 8.59
N ASP A 58 -0.01 21.96 9.81
CA ASP A 58 1.12 21.09 10.12
C ASP A 58 0.71 19.61 10.06
N TRP A 59 -0.49 19.24 10.49
CA TRP A 59 -1.04 17.88 10.28
C TRP A 59 -1.26 17.54 8.81
N LEU A 60 -1.73 18.49 7.99
CA LEU A 60 -1.89 18.28 6.55
C LEU A 60 -0.55 18.06 5.84
N LYS A 61 0.51 18.77 6.26
CA LYS A 61 1.87 18.52 5.75
C LYS A 61 2.35 17.12 6.10
N ILE A 62 2.13 16.68 7.35
CA ILE A 62 2.50 15.32 7.78
C ILE A 62 1.76 14.27 6.96
N ALA A 63 0.45 14.43 6.76
CA ALA A 63 -0.36 13.53 5.96
C ALA A 63 0.15 13.44 4.51
N HIS A 64 0.42 14.59 3.88
CA HIS A 64 0.94 14.63 2.51
C HIS A 64 2.33 13.98 2.39
N GLU A 65 3.22 14.20 3.35
CA GLU A 65 4.53 13.55 3.38
C GLU A 65 4.41 12.03 3.56
N MET A 66 3.45 11.57 4.35
CA MET A 66 3.13 10.15 4.49
C MET A 66 2.62 9.55 3.18
N GLU A 67 1.73 10.23 2.46
CA GLU A 67 1.25 9.78 1.14
C GLU A 67 2.41 9.64 0.14
N LEU A 68 3.30 10.64 0.07
CA LEU A 68 4.52 10.57 -0.75
C LEU A 68 5.43 9.39 -0.40
N ARG A 69 5.54 9.06 0.89
CA ARG A 69 6.34 7.91 1.34
C ARG A 69 5.65 6.58 1.01
N LEU A 70 4.32 6.52 1.09
CA LEU A 70 3.54 5.35 0.69
C LEU A 70 3.64 5.11 -0.82
N GLU A 71 3.49 6.15 -1.64
CA GLU A 71 3.63 6.05 -3.10
C GLU A 71 5.02 5.52 -3.49
N LYS A 72 6.09 6.02 -2.86
CA LYS A 72 7.45 5.49 -3.04
C LYS A 72 7.56 4.03 -2.64
N TYR A 73 6.96 3.66 -1.50
CA TYR A 73 6.97 2.27 -1.03
C TYR A 73 6.20 1.33 -1.97
N GLU A 74 5.09 1.79 -2.53
CA GLU A 74 4.32 1.06 -3.54
C GLU A 74 5.10 0.91 -4.84
N GLN A 75 5.79 1.96 -5.31
CA GLN A 75 6.67 1.88 -6.48
C GLN A 75 7.84 0.91 -6.25
N GLU A 76 8.47 0.95 -5.09
CA GLU A 76 9.54 0.02 -4.71
C GLU A 76 9.04 -1.42 -4.61
N ARG A 77 7.83 -1.65 -4.10
CA ARG A 77 7.18 -2.97 -4.06
C ARG A 77 6.75 -3.46 -5.43
N GLY A 78 6.10 -2.63 -6.24
CA GLY A 78 5.67 -2.97 -7.60
C GLY A 78 6.86 -3.24 -8.52
N GLY A 79 7.97 -2.53 -8.33
CA GLY A 79 9.24 -2.82 -8.98
C GLY A 79 9.88 -4.13 -8.49
N ARG A 80 9.74 -4.48 -7.21
CA ARG A 80 10.33 -5.69 -6.62
C ARG A 80 9.53 -6.96 -6.89
N GLU A 81 8.21 -6.88 -6.98
CA GLU A 81 7.35 -7.99 -7.39
C GLU A 81 7.51 -8.31 -8.89
N CYS A 82 7.86 -7.32 -9.71
CA CYS A 82 8.28 -7.55 -11.10
C CYS A 82 9.76 -7.96 -11.27
N ALA A 83 10.64 -7.61 -10.31
CA ALA A 83 12.07 -7.92 -10.41
C ALA A 83 12.46 -9.30 -9.81
N ASN A 84 11.70 -9.81 -8.83
CA ASN A 84 11.91 -11.15 -8.27
C ASN A 84 10.89 -12.19 -8.75
N GLY A 85 9.82 -11.75 -9.42
CA GLY A 85 8.99 -12.61 -10.22
C GLY A 85 9.41 -12.46 -11.68
N SER A 86 10.34 -13.30 -12.14
CA SER A 86 10.36 -13.65 -13.55
C SER A 86 8.92 -14.02 -13.89
N ALA A 87 8.20 -13.15 -14.62
CA ALA A 87 6.86 -13.45 -15.05
C ALA A 87 6.94 -14.81 -15.73
N LEU A 88 6.37 -15.82 -15.09
CA LEU A 88 6.54 -17.21 -15.51
C LEU A 88 6.00 -17.29 -16.94
N ASP A 89 6.90 -17.44 -17.93
CA ASP A 89 6.48 -17.58 -19.31
C ASP A 89 5.81 -18.95 -19.47
N LEU A 90 4.49 -18.95 -19.29
CA LEU A 90 3.66 -20.13 -19.41
C LEU A 90 3.67 -20.67 -20.84
N ALA A 91 3.92 -19.82 -21.84
CA ALA A 91 4.02 -20.25 -23.23
C ALA A 91 5.32 -21.01 -23.48
N GLU A 92 6.46 -20.48 -23.04
CA GLU A 92 7.77 -21.16 -23.11
C GLU A 92 7.80 -22.44 -22.25
N ALA A 93 7.22 -22.39 -21.05
CA ALA A 93 7.11 -23.56 -20.20
C ALA A 93 6.25 -24.65 -20.87
N ARG A 94 5.12 -24.28 -21.48
CA ARG A 94 4.24 -25.21 -22.20
C ARG A 94 4.94 -25.85 -23.40
N THR A 95 5.68 -25.08 -24.20
CA THR A 95 6.40 -25.61 -25.36
C THR A 95 7.54 -26.54 -24.93
N THR A 96 8.29 -26.16 -23.88
CA THR A 96 9.41 -26.96 -23.36
C THR A 96 8.93 -28.27 -22.74
N ILE A 97 7.92 -28.22 -21.87
CA ILE A 97 7.35 -29.41 -21.22
C ILE A 97 6.66 -30.29 -22.26
N GLY A 98 5.84 -29.70 -23.15
CA GLY A 98 5.16 -30.42 -24.22
C GLY A 98 6.14 -31.15 -25.15
N GLY A 99 7.20 -30.47 -25.59
CA GLY A 99 8.23 -31.06 -26.44
C GLY A 99 8.99 -32.21 -25.77
N ARG A 100 9.26 -32.10 -24.45
CA ARG A 100 9.86 -33.20 -23.67
C ARG A 100 8.91 -34.40 -23.56
N LEU A 101 7.63 -34.17 -23.29
CA LEU A 101 6.62 -35.23 -23.23
C LEU A 101 6.40 -35.92 -24.58
N ASP A 102 6.38 -35.15 -25.67
CA ASP A 102 6.24 -35.71 -27.02
C ASP A 102 7.47 -36.51 -27.45
N ARG A 103 8.66 -36.13 -26.99
CA ARG A 103 9.88 -36.92 -27.18
C ARG A 103 9.79 -38.25 -26.42
N LEU A 104 9.32 -38.24 -25.17
CA LEU A 104 9.13 -39.46 -24.37
C LEU A 104 8.08 -40.40 -24.99
N ARG A 105 6.99 -39.85 -25.54
CA ARG A 105 5.98 -40.63 -26.28
C ARG A 105 6.59 -41.28 -27.52
N ARG A 106 7.39 -40.54 -28.30
CA ARG A 106 8.05 -41.04 -29.52
C ARG A 106 9.14 -42.07 -29.24
N GLN A 107 9.86 -41.92 -28.14
CA GLN A 107 10.89 -42.87 -27.72
C GLN A 107 10.30 -44.17 -27.14
N GLY A 108 8.97 -44.32 -27.10
CA GLY A 108 8.30 -45.55 -26.70
C GLY A 108 8.75 -45.97 -25.31
N CYS A 109 8.38 -45.19 -24.29
CA CYS A 109 8.71 -45.53 -22.92
C CYS A 109 8.22 -46.97 -22.62
N PRO A 110 9.10 -47.94 -22.33
CA PRO A 110 8.74 -49.36 -22.22
C PRO A 110 7.87 -49.67 -20.98
N ARG A 111 7.40 -48.65 -20.26
CA ARG A 111 6.55 -48.74 -19.07
C ARG A 111 5.24 -47.98 -19.15
N CYS A 112 4.85 -47.47 -20.33
CA CYS A 112 3.50 -46.91 -20.50
C CYS A 112 2.49 -48.07 -20.58
N LEU A 113 1.83 -48.34 -19.46
CA LEU A 113 0.69 -49.25 -19.35
C LEU A 113 -0.40 -48.87 -20.37
N PRO A 114 -0.91 -49.81 -21.18
CA PRO A 114 -2.13 -49.55 -21.94
C PRO A 114 -3.32 -49.41 -20.99
N LYS A 115 -4.35 -48.69 -21.45
CA LYS A 115 -5.64 -48.48 -20.76
C LYS A 115 -6.31 -49.80 -20.36
#